data_AF-A0A952Z631-F1
#
_entry.id   AF-A0A952Z631-F1
#
_cell.length_a   1.000
_cell.length_b   1.000
_cell.length_c   1.000
_cell.angle_alpha   90.00
_cell.angle_beta   90.00
_cell.angle_gamma   90.00
#
_symmetry.space_group_name_H-M   'P 1'
#
loop_
_entity.id
_entity.type
_entity.pdbx_description
1 polymer ?
#
loop_
_entity_poly.entity_id
_entity_poly.type
_entity_poly.pdbx_seq_one_letter_code
_entity_poly.pdbx_strand_id
1 'polypeptide(L)'
;MDSNREAYIKKAEAQLKEWEAQIDLLKAKGKNLAADGRLEFNKQIEEIDKKRAELSNYLDQLADKSEDLWEDIKDEAEEKWQVVSNNFSDFFSKFK
;
A
#
# COMPACT_ATOMS: atom_id res chain seq x y z
N MET A 1 23.66 -8.85 7.13
CA MET A 1 22.91 -7.81 6.39
C MET A 1 22.85 -8.25 4.95
N ASP A 2 21.99 -9.23 4.71
CA ASP A 2 21.69 -9.68 3.35
C ASP A 2 21.02 -8.53 2.58
N SER A 3 21.68 -8.06 1.52
CA SER A 3 21.27 -6.88 0.75
C SER A 3 19.87 -7.01 0.15
N ASN A 4 19.37 -8.23 -0.05
CA ASN A 4 18.09 -8.48 -0.70
C ASN A 4 16.90 -8.13 0.19
N ARG A 5 16.96 -8.49 1.49
CA ARG A 5 15.90 -8.17 2.45
C ARG A 5 15.78 -6.66 2.64
N GLU A 6 16.91 -6.00 2.88
CA GLU A 6 16.93 -4.55 3.07
C GLU A 6 16.46 -3.81 1.81
N ALA A 7 16.84 -4.28 0.62
CA ALA A 7 16.36 -3.74 -0.64
C ALA A 7 14.85 -3.93 -0.82
N TYR A 8 14.31 -5.09 -0.46
CA TYR A 8 12.87 -5.34 -0.47
C TYR A 8 12.14 -4.36 0.46
N ILE A 9 12.57 -4.26 1.72
CA ILE A 9 11.94 -3.39 2.71
C ILE A 9 11.95 -1.94 2.23
N LYS A 10 13.10 -1.42 1.78
CA LYS A 10 13.20 -0.05 1.27
C LYS A 10 12.30 0.20 0.05
N LYS A 11 12.22 -0.76 -0.87
CA LYS A 11 11.34 -0.65 -2.04
C LYS A 11 9.87 -0.62 -1.61
N ALA A 12 9.49 -1.50 -0.70
CA ALA A 12 8.14 -1.58 -0.15
C ALA A 12 7.74 -0.29 0.59
N GLU A 13 8.62 0.25 1.45
CA GLU A 13 8.43 1.53 2.12
C GLU A 13 8.26 2.71 1.13
N ALA A 14 9.08 2.75 0.09
CA ALA A 14 8.99 3.79 -0.93
C ALA A 14 7.64 3.73 -1.66
N GLN A 15 7.16 2.53 -1.99
CA GLN A 15 5.88 2.34 -2.64
C GLN A 15 4.69 2.69 -1.73
N LEU A 16 4.76 2.38 -0.43
CA LEU A 16 3.75 2.81 0.56
C LEU A 16 3.64 4.34 0.63
N LYS A 17 4.78 5.05 0.63
CA LYS A 17 4.82 6.52 0.59
C LYS A 17 4.24 7.08 -0.70
N GLU A 18 4.51 6.43 -1.82
CA GLU A 18 3.91 6.82 -3.11
C GLU A 18 2.38 6.70 -3.07
N TRP A 19 1.85 5.58 -2.58
CA TRP A 19 0.40 5.38 -2.45
C TRP A 19 -0.24 6.34 -1.47
N GLU A 20 0.42 6.64 -0.35
CA GLU A 20 -0.03 7.67 0.59
C GLU A 20 -0.21 9.03 -0.10
N ALA A 21 0.81 9.48 -0.84
CA ALA A 21 0.74 10.74 -1.58
C ALA A 21 -0.39 10.74 -2.64
N GLN A 22 -0.60 9.62 -3.34
CA GLN A 22 -1.69 9.50 -4.32
C GLN A 22 -3.07 9.50 -3.64
N ILE A 23 -3.22 8.81 -2.51
CA ILE A 23 -4.45 8.84 -1.69
C ILE A 23 -4.73 10.27 -1.22
N ASP A 24 -3.73 10.99 -0.71
CA ASP A 24 -3.90 12.35 -0.22
C ASP A 24 -4.32 13.32 -1.34
N LEU A 25 -3.74 13.15 -2.53
CA LEU A 25 -4.16 13.90 -3.72
C LEU A 25 -5.63 13.63 -4.06
N LEU A 26 -6.06 12.36 -4.02
CA LEU A 26 -7.45 11.99 -4.26
C LEU A 26 -8.38 12.54 -3.18
N LYS A 27 -8.04 12.42 -1.89
CA LYS A 27 -8.76 13.05 -0.77
C LYS A 27 -8.95 14.54 -1.00
N ALA A 28 -7.92 15.25 -1.48
CA ALA A 28 -8.01 16.67 -1.81
C ALA A 28 -8.96 16.95 -2.98
N LYS A 29 -8.89 16.18 -4.07
CA LYS A 29 -9.80 16.30 -5.23
C LYS A 29 -11.26 16.05 -4.84
N GLY A 30 -11.51 15.04 -4.00
CA GLY A 30 -12.85 14.65 -3.54
C GLY A 30 -13.58 15.71 -2.72
N LYS A 31 -12.87 16.68 -2.13
CA LYS A 31 -13.49 17.78 -1.35
C LYS A 31 -14.44 18.66 -2.19
N ASN A 32 -14.27 18.68 -3.51
CA ASN A 32 -15.09 19.48 -4.42
C ASN A 32 -16.28 18.70 -5.02
N LEU A 33 -16.45 17.41 -4.68
CA LEU A 33 -17.57 16.61 -5.16
C LEU A 33 -18.89 17.01 -4.49
N ALA A 34 -20.00 16.87 -5.21
CA ALA A 34 -21.34 16.99 -4.66
C ALA A 34 -21.55 15.96 -3.52
N ALA A 35 -22.46 16.26 -2.58
CA ALA A 35 -22.64 15.49 -1.35
C ALA A 35 -22.80 13.98 -1.57
N ASP A 36 -23.63 13.58 -2.55
CA ASP A 36 -23.88 12.16 -2.87
C ASP A 36 -22.64 11.46 -3.44
N GLY A 37 -21.92 12.12 -4.37
CA GLY A 37 -20.68 11.59 -4.93
C GLY A 37 -19.54 11.55 -3.93
N ARG A 38 -19.52 12.47 -2.96
CA ARG A 38 -18.49 12.56 -1.92
C ARG A 38 -18.55 11.40 -0.94
N LEU A 39 -19.74 10.93 -0.58
CA LEU A 39 -19.90 9.84 0.37
C LEU A 39 -19.34 8.52 -0.18
N GLU A 40 -19.67 8.18 -1.43
CA GLU A 40 -19.15 6.98 -2.10
C GLU A 40 -17.64 7.11 -2.35
N PHE A 41 -17.19 8.27 -2.80
CA PHE A 41 -15.76 8.54 -2.98
C PHE A 41 -14.95 8.35 -1.69
N ASN A 42 -15.44 8.90 -0.57
CA ASN A 42 -14.75 8.77 0.72
C ASN A 42 -14.66 7.32 1.17
N LYS A 43 -15.71 6.51 1.00
CA LYS A 43 -15.68 5.08 1.33
C LYS A 43 -14.60 4.34 0.57
N GLN A 44 -14.55 4.53 -0.76
CA GLN A 44 -13.56 3.88 -1.61
C GLN A 44 -12.11 4.30 -1.22
N ILE A 45 -11.92 5.56 -0.84
CA ILE A 45 -10.65 6.08 -0.36
C ILE A 45 -10.26 5.53 1.03
N GLU A 46 -11.21 5.42 1.95
CA GLU A 46 -10.97 4.83 3.27
C GLU A 46 -10.60 3.35 3.16
N GLU A 47 -11.27 2.60 2.28
CA GLU A 47 -10.96 1.19 2.02
C GLU A 47 -9.53 0.99 1.50
N ILE A 48 -9.10 1.81 0.53
CA ILE A 48 -7.76 1.68 -0.03
C ILE A 48 -6.67 2.15 0.96
N ASP A 49 -6.94 3.18 1.77
CA ASP A 49 -6.02 3.64 2.81
C ASP A 49 -5.87 2.61 3.94
N LYS A 50 -6.95 1.91 4.30
CA LYS A 50 -6.88 0.80 5.24
C LYS A 50 -5.97 -0.32 4.73
N LYS A 51 -6.09 -0.71 3.45
CA LYS A 51 -5.21 -1.71 2.83
C LYS A 51 -3.73 -1.28 2.83
N ARG A 52 -3.46 0.02 2.59
CA ARG A 52 -2.10 0.59 2.72
C ARG A 52 -1.57 0.40 4.14
N ALA A 53 -2.36 0.76 5.15
CA ALA A 53 -1.97 0.67 6.55
C ALA A 53 -1.73 -0.77 6.99
N GLU A 54 -2.56 -1.72 6.53
CA GLU A 54 -2.37 -3.15 6.77
C GLU A 54 -1.05 -3.67 6.18
N LEU A 55 -0.69 -3.23 4.97
CA LEU A 55 0.61 -3.56 4.37
C LEU A 55 1.78 -2.92 5.11
N SER A 56 1.65 -1.68 5.58
CA SER A 56 2.69 -1.03 6.37
C SER A 56 2.99 -1.82 7.64
N ASN A 57 1.95 -2.21 8.38
CA ASN A 57 2.11 -3.04 9.57
C ASN A 57 2.72 -4.41 9.25
N TYR A 58 2.28 -5.04 8.16
CA TYR A 58 2.89 -6.29 7.70
C TYR A 58 4.37 -6.13 7.37
N LEU A 59 4.77 -5.01 6.76
CA LEU A 59 6.17 -4.72 6.44
C LEU A 59 7.00 -4.50 7.71
N ASP A 60 6.46 -3.81 8.71
CA ASP A 60 7.12 -3.64 10.01
C ASP A 60 7.36 -5.01 10.68
N GLN A 61 6.38 -5.91 10.66
CA GLN A 61 6.54 -7.28 11.15
C GLN A 61 7.59 -8.07 10.37
N LEU A 62 7.70 -7.87 9.05
CA LEU A 62 8.75 -8.46 8.23
C LEU A 62 10.13 -7.89 8.55
N ALA A 63 10.22 -6.60 8.91
CA ALA A 63 11.45 -5.94 9.33
C ALA A 63 11.96 -6.41 10.71
N ASP A 64 11.07 -6.93 11.56
CA ASP A 64 11.44 -7.48 12.86
C ASP A 64 11.90 -8.95 12.81
N LYS A 65 11.64 -9.68 11.72
CA LYS A 65 12.02 -11.10 11.59
C LYS A 65 13.54 -11.29 11.45
N SER A 66 14.06 -12.45 11.87
CA SER A 66 15.46 -12.80 11.66
C SER A 66 15.75 -13.09 10.18
N GLU A 67 17.03 -13.02 9.79
CA GLU A 67 17.46 -13.36 8.42
C GLU A 67 17.08 -14.82 8.05
N ASP A 68 17.18 -15.77 8.98
CA ASP A 68 16.81 -17.17 8.72
C ASP A 68 15.33 -17.35 8.37
N LEU A 69 14.42 -16.57 8.98
CA LEU A 69 12.99 -16.64 8.71
C LEU A 69 12.58 -15.86 7.45
N TRP A 70 13.46 -14.99 6.93
CA TRP A 70 13.17 -14.17 5.77
C TRP A 70 13.05 -15.02 4.50
N GLU A 71 13.96 -15.97 4.30
CA GLU A 71 13.96 -16.82 3.10
C GLU A 71 12.69 -17.67 2.98
N ASP A 72 12.12 -18.09 4.11
CA ASP A 72 10.89 -18.91 4.15
C ASP A 72 9.61 -18.11 3.84
N ILE A 73 9.63 -16.79 4.03
CA ILE A 73 8.42 -15.95 3.95
C ILE A 73 8.46 -14.93 2.82
N LYS A 74 9.62 -14.72 2.18
CA LYS A 74 9.78 -13.69 1.14
C LYS A 74 8.81 -13.90 -0.03
N ASP A 75 8.56 -15.16 -0.41
CA ASP A 75 7.70 -15.48 -1.56
C ASP A 75 6.24 -15.14 -1.24
N GLU A 76 5.78 -15.46 -0.02
CA GLU A 76 4.45 -15.07 0.48
C GLU A 76 4.32 -13.53 0.59
N ALA A 77 5.38 -12.87 1.07
CA ALA A 77 5.43 -11.42 1.17
C ALA A 77 5.36 -10.77 -0.21
N GLU A 78 6.10 -11.27 -1.20
CA GLU A 78 6.10 -10.81 -2.59
C GLU A 78 4.73 -11.02 -3.25
N GLU A 79 4.11 -12.19 -3.08
CA GLU A 79 2.77 -12.47 -3.62
C GLU A 79 1.74 -11.50 -3.05
N LYS A 80 1.70 -11.35 -1.72
CA LYS A 80 0.78 -10.42 -1.05
C LYS A 80 1.01 -8.99 -1.54
N TRP A 81 2.27 -8.59 -1.68
CA TRP A 81 2.63 -7.26 -2.17
C TRP A 81 2.19 -7.02 -3.61
N GLN A 82 2.36 -8.00 -4.49
CA GLN A 82 1.95 -7.94 -5.89
C GLN A 82 0.42 -7.83 -6.01
N VAL A 83 -0.33 -8.66 -5.27
CA VAL A 83 -1.80 -8.62 -5.27
C VAL A 83 -2.28 -7.23 -4.85
N VAL A 84 -1.77 -6.69 -3.76
CA VAL A 84 -2.19 -5.37 -3.28
C VAL A 84 -1.74 -4.28 -4.25
N SER A 85 -0.53 -4.35 -4.80
CA SER A 85 -0.05 -3.38 -5.81
C SER A 85 -0.98 -3.30 -7.03
N ASN A 86 -1.49 -4.44 -7.50
CA ASN A 86 -2.46 -4.47 -8.59
C ASN A 86 -3.78 -3.78 -8.18
N ASN A 87 -4.28 -4.04 -6.97
CA ASN A 87 -5.46 -3.36 -6.45
C ASN A 87 -5.29 -1.83 -6.39
N PHE A 88 -4.11 -1.34 -5.98
CA PHE A 88 -3.80 0.09 -5.99
C PHE A 88 -3.73 0.66 -7.41
N SER A 89 -3.06 -0.03 -8.33
CA SER A 89 -3.00 0.37 -9.74
C SER A 89 -4.40 0.48 -10.35
N ASP A 90 -5.25 -0.53 -10.15
CA ASP A 90 -6.64 -0.55 -10.62
C ASP A 90 -7.49 0.54 -9.97
N PHE A 91 -7.25 0.84 -8.70
CA PHE A 91 -7.92 1.93 -8.00
C PHE A 91 -7.54 3.28 -8.60
N PHE A 92 -6.25 3.61 -8.67
CA PHE A 92 -5.80 4.91 -9.15
C PHE A 92 -6.10 5.15 -10.62
N SER A 93 -6.10 4.10 -11.45
CA SER A 93 -6.47 4.20 -12.87
C SER A 93 -7.94 4.55 -13.09
N LYS A 94 -8.84 4.26 -12.13
CA LYS A 94 -10.25 4.74 -12.18
C LYS A 94 -10.40 6.24 -11.90
N PHE A 95 -9.40 6.86 -11.27
CA PHE A 95 -9.41 8.28 -10.90
C PHE A 95 -8.42 9.14 -11.70
N LYS A 96 -7.73 8.54 -12.68
CA LYS A 96 -6.91 9.24 -13.67
C LYS A 96 -7.79 9.87 -14.73
#